data_AF-A0A0G1RIV6-F1
#
_entry.id   AF-A0A0G1RIV6-F1
#
_cell.length_a   1.000
_cell.length_b   1.000
_cell.length_c   1.000
_cell.angle_alpha   90.00
_cell.angle_beta   90.00
_cell.angle_gamma   90.00
#
_symmetry.space_group_name_H-M   'P 1'
#
loop_
_entity.id
_entity.type
_entity.pdbx_description
1 polymer ?
#
loop_
_entity_poly.entity_id
_entity_poly.type
_entity_poly.pdbx_seq_one_letter_code
_entity_poly.pdbx_strand_id
1 'polypeptide(L)'
;MDPVLGATPVTPPMPSSTPITPQSVKPPAKPVLIIGALVIILAGAVTGYFISRSRAAKGPGGSSTGEMVKSATEVGSTDTQTFRDTATGVLEKGGFNGEGTHKLIREGGPTKTAYLVSSIVDLDEFVGKKVEIWGETMKAQKVGWLMDVGRVKILE
;
A
#
# COMPACT_ATOMS: atom_id res chain seq x y z
N MET A 1 -92.19 -43.29 -14.14
CA MET A 1 -91.22 -44.27 -13.60
C MET A 1 -90.27 -44.56 -14.73
N ASP A 2 -89.14 -43.89 -14.75
CA ASP A 2 -88.16 -44.00 -15.84
C ASP A 2 -86.80 -44.37 -15.23
N PRO A 3 -86.09 -45.34 -15.82
CA PRO A 3 -84.98 -46.03 -15.17
C PRO A 3 -83.65 -45.26 -15.25
N VAL A 4 -82.87 -45.42 -14.20
CA VAL A 4 -81.44 -45.10 -14.07
C VAL A 4 -80.61 -46.14 -14.83
N LEU A 5 -79.40 -45.75 -15.27
CA LEU A 5 -78.21 -46.54 -15.68
C LEU A 5 -77.84 -46.40 -17.17
N GLY A 6 -76.61 -46.10 -17.57
CA GLY A 6 -75.36 -45.98 -16.83
C GLY A 6 -74.30 -45.26 -17.65
N ALA A 7 -73.41 -44.54 -16.96
CA ALA A 7 -72.23 -43.92 -17.56
C ALA A 7 -71.15 -44.98 -17.75
N THR A 8 -70.68 -45.17 -18.99
CA THR A 8 -69.49 -45.97 -19.29
C THR A 8 -68.23 -45.20 -18.90
N PRO A 9 -67.17 -45.86 -18.40
CA PRO A 9 -65.91 -45.20 -18.09
C PRO A 9 -65.13 -44.88 -19.37
N VAL A 10 -64.78 -43.61 -19.55
CA VAL A 10 -63.84 -43.16 -20.58
C VAL A 10 -62.40 -43.44 -20.11
N THR A 11 -61.72 -44.38 -20.76
CA THR A 11 -60.31 -44.66 -20.48
C THR A 11 -59.43 -43.62 -21.19
N PRO A 12 -58.55 -42.87 -20.49
CA PRO A 12 -57.62 -41.97 -21.15
C PRO A 12 -56.52 -42.74 -21.90
N PRO A 13 -56.00 -42.23 -23.04
CA PRO A 13 -54.89 -42.85 -23.73
C PRO A 13 -53.61 -42.78 -22.88
N MET A 14 -52.94 -43.93 -22.76
CA MET A 14 -51.70 -44.11 -22.00
C MET A 14 -50.56 -43.28 -22.62
N PRO A 15 -49.72 -42.58 -21.84
CA PRO A 15 -48.59 -41.84 -22.39
C PRO A 15 -47.48 -42.80 -22.86
N SER A 16 -47.01 -42.58 -24.09
CA SER A 16 -45.92 -43.32 -24.73
C SER A 16 -44.62 -43.10 -23.95
N SER A 17 -44.10 -44.16 -23.32
CA SER A 17 -42.81 -44.12 -22.63
C SER A 17 -41.67 -44.19 -23.64
N THR A 18 -41.02 -43.07 -23.93
CA THR A 18 -39.70 -43.09 -24.57
C THR A 18 -38.68 -43.70 -23.59
N PRO A 19 -37.79 -44.60 -24.05
CA PRO A 19 -36.77 -45.17 -23.17
C PRO A 19 -35.80 -44.07 -22.73
N ILE A 20 -35.69 -43.89 -21.42
CA ILE A 20 -34.66 -43.07 -20.80
C ILE A 20 -33.31 -43.79 -20.97
N THR A 21 -32.54 -43.37 -21.97
CA THR A 21 -31.14 -43.82 -22.13
C THR A 21 -30.34 -43.33 -20.92
N PRO A 22 -29.73 -44.23 -20.12
CA PRO A 22 -28.89 -43.80 -19.00
C PRO A 22 -27.63 -43.11 -19.55
N GLN A 23 -27.44 -41.84 -19.19
CA GLN A 23 -26.18 -41.15 -19.47
C GLN A 23 -25.10 -41.75 -18.58
N SER A 24 -24.17 -42.47 -19.21
CA SER A 24 -22.97 -43.02 -18.58
C SER A 24 -22.01 -41.88 -18.26
N VAL A 25 -22.08 -41.35 -17.04
CA VAL A 25 -21.08 -40.42 -16.51
C VAL A 25 -19.81 -41.22 -16.25
N LYS A 26 -18.83 -41.08 -17.14
CA LYS A 26 -17.50 -41.68 -17.00
C LYS A 26 -16.87 -41.12 -15.71
N PRO A 27 -16.55 -41.97 -14.71
CA PRO A 27 -15.92 -41.47 -13.49
C PRO A 27 -14.56 -40.86 -13.84
N PRO A 28 -14.17 -39.72 -13.24
CA PRO A 28 -12.87 -39.14 -13.52
C PRO A 28 -11.81 -40.15 -13.09
N ALA A 29 -10.99 -40.56 -14.05
CA ALA A 29 -9.90 -41.49 -13.79
C ALA A 29 -8.96 -40.83 -12.77
N LYS A 30 -8.76 -41.49 -11.62
CA LYS A 30 -7.84 -41.09 -10.54
C LYS A 30 -6.48 -40.50 -11.01
N PRO A 31 -5.83 -40.95 -12.11
CA PRO A 31 -4.61 -40.30 -12.59
C PRO A 31 -4.79 -38.84 -13.06
N VAL A 32 -5.96 -38.46 -13.56
CA VAL A 32 -6.21 -37.08 -14.05
C VAL A 32 -6.20 -36.07 -12.89
N LEU A 33 -6.69 -36.46 -11.71
CA LEU A 33 -6.65 -35.62 -10.52
C LEU A 33 -5.22 -35.47 -9.98
N ILE A 34 -4.43 -36.55 -10.01
CA ILE A 34 -3.03 -36.53 -9.55
C ILE A 34 -2.17 -35.67 -10.48
N ILE A 35 -2.36 -35.80 -11.79
CA ILE A 35 -1.66 -34.98 -12.79
C ILE A 35 -2.07 -33.51 -12.66
N GLY A 36 -3.37 -33.23 -12.48
CA GLY A 36 -3.85 -31.86 -12.25
C GLY A 36 -3.26 -31.23 -10.99
N ALA A 37 -3.18 -31.99 -9.88
CA ALA A 37 -2.57 -31.52 -8.65
C ALA A 37 -1.07 -31.23 -8.80
N LEU A 38 -0.33 -32.09 -9.50
CA LEU A 38 1.10 -31.88 -9.79
C LEU A 38 1.33 -30.60 -10.61
N VAL A 39 0.49 -30.33 -11.61
CA VAL A 39 0.60 -29.11 -12.44
C VAL A 39 0.36 -27.86 -11.60
N ILE A 40 -0.64 -27.86 -10.71
CA ILE A 40 -0.93 -26.71 -9.83
C ILE A 40 0.23 -26.45 -8.86
N ILE A 41 0.81 -27.50 -8.27
CA ILE A 41 1.96 -27.39 -7.36
C ILE A 41 3.18 -26.82 -8.10
N LEU A 42 3.47 -27.32 -9.31
CA LEU A 42 4.58 -26.83 -10.13
C LEU A 42 4.36 -25.39 -10.58
N ALA A 43 3.15 -25.03 -11.02
CA ALA A 43 2.80 -23.65 -11.37
C ALA A 43 2.96 -22.71 -10.17
N GLY A 44 2.44 -23.12 -9.00
CA GLY A 44 2.58 -22.36 -7.75
C GLY A 44 4.04 -22.19 -7.31
N ALA A 45 4.86 -23.24 -7.44
CA ALA A 45 6.29 -23.17 -7.12
C ALA A 45 7.06 -22.25 -8.07
N VAL A 46 6.79 -22.31 -9.38
CA VAL A 46 7.43 -21.44 -10.38
C VAL A 46 7.01 -19.99 -10.17
N THR A 47 5.71 -19.71 -10.01
CA THR A 47 5.21 -18.36 -9.74
C THR A 47 5.72 -17.82 -8.41
N GLY A 48 5.74 -18.65 -7.36
CA GLY A 48 6.27 -18.29 -6.05
C GLY A 48 7.78 -18.00 -6.10
N TYR A 49 8.55 -18.82 -6.80
CA TYR A 49 9.99 -18.62 -6.99
C TYR A 49 10.27 -17.34 -7.79
N PHE A 50 9.55 -17.10 -8.87
CA PHE A 50 9.73 -15.90 -9.70
C PHE A 50 9.36 -14.60 -8.94
N ILE A 51 8.29 -14.62 -8.14
CA ILE A 51 7.90 -13.52 -7.24
C ILE A 51 8.94 -13.32 -6.12
N SER A 52 9.46 -14.40 -5.54
CA SER A 52 10.49 -14.29 -4.50
C SER A 52 11.76 -13.63 -5.04
N ARG A 53 12.12 -13.90 -6.30
CA ARG A 53 13.30 -13.30 -6.96
C ARG A 53 13.08 -11.84 -7.37
N SER A 54 11.87 -11.45 -7.78
CA SER A 54 11.55 -10.04 -8.05
C SER A 54 11.42 -9.20 -6.79
N ARG A 55 11.00 -9.80 -5.66
CA ARG A 55 11.04 -9.18 -4.31
C ARG A 55 12.43 -9.17 -3.68
N ALA A 56 13.34 -10.05 -4.10
CA ALA A 56 14.75 -9.97 -3.68
C ALA A 56 15.54 -8.90 -4.46
N ALA A 57 15.09 -8.54 -5.67
CA ALA A 57 15.70 -7.50 -6.51
C ALA A 57 15.18 -6.08 -6.22
N LYS A 58 14.04 -5.95 -5.54
CA LYS A 58 13.56 -4.69 -4.98
C LYS A 58 13.68 -4.79 -3.46
N GLY A 59 14.59 -4.02 -2.88
CA GLY A 59 14.61 -3.80 -1.43
C GLY A 59 13.23 -3.42 -0.88
N PRO A 60 13.04 -3.42 0.44
CA PRO A 60 11.73 -3.33 1.07
C PRO A 60 11.06 -1.99 0.73
N GLY A 61 10.25 -1.99 -0.33
CA GLY A 61 9.54 -0.84 -0.87
C GLY A 61 8.19 -1.32 -1.37
N GLY A 62 7.32 -1.68 -0.42
CA GLY A 62 5.91 -1.87 -0.66
C GLY A 62 5.20 -0.55 -0.37
N SER A 63 4.71 0.11 -1.42
CA SER A 63 3.83 1.27 -1.28
C SER A 63 2.56 0.87 -0.51
N SER A 64 2.32 1.57 0.61
CA SER A 64 1.04 2.21 0.97
C SER A 64 1.11 2.63 2.45
N THR A 65 1.11 3.95 2.67
CA THR A 65 1.11 4.67 3.97
C THR A 65 2.47 4.69 4.71
N GLY A 66 3.20 5.80 4.56
CA GLY A 66 4.35 6.13 5.42
C GLY A 66 5.62 5.34 5.15
N GLU A 67 5.99 5.15 3.89
CA GLU A 67 7.30 4.58 3.56
C GLU A 67 8.40 5.55 4.04
N MET A 68 9.32 5.07 4.88
CA MET A 68 10.35 5.88 5.50
C MET A 68 11.70 5.53 4.86
N VAL A 69 12.35 6.52 4.26
CA VAL A 69 13.73 6.39 3.78
C VAL A 69 14.64 6.42 5.00
N LYS A 70 15.52 5.43 5.12
CA LYS A 70 16.64 5.41 6.07
C LYS A 70 17.89 4.99 5.31
N SER A 71 18.56 5.97 4.73
CA SER A 71 19.85 5.83 4.04
C SER A 71 20.93 6.57 4.83
N ALA A 72 22.20 6.30 4.54
CA ALA A 72 23.32 6.95 5.22
C ALA A 72 23.31 8.50 5.11
N THR A 73 22.63 9.03 4.09
CA THR A 73 22.56 10.46 3.78
C THR A 73 21.14 11.02 3.71
N GLU A 74 20.09 10.21 3.85
CA GLU A 74 18.69 10.66 3.75
C GLU A 74 17.81 9.88 4.73
N VAL A 75 17.07 10.61 5.57
CA VAL A 75 16.19 10.04 6.60
C VAL A 75 14.86 10.76 6.59
N GLY A 76 13.76 10.00 6.56
CA GLY A 76 12.41 10.52 6.80
C GLY A 76 11.34 9.98 5.86
N SER A 77 10.17 10.60 5.88
CA SER A 77 8.99 10.12 5.16
C SER A 77 9.10 10.34 3.64
N THR A 78 8.75 9.32 2.85
CA THR A 78 8.59 9.42 1.39
C THR A 78 7.36 10.21 0.98
N ASP A 79 6.51 10.63 1.94
CA ASP A 79 5.29 11.38 1.68
C ASP A 79 5.58 12.81 1.21
N THR A 80 5.77 12.95 -0.10
CA THR A 80 5.96 14.23 -0.78
C THR A 80 4.66 15.02 -0.92
N GLN A 81 3.51 14.45 -0.57
CA GLN A 81 2.24 15.16 -0.62
C GLN A 81 2.00 15.98 0.64
N THR A 82 2.43 15.53 1.81
CA THR A 82 2.33 16.33 3.05
C THR A 82 3.51 17.28 3.14
N PHE A 83 4.72 16.79 2.90
CA PHE A 83 5.95 17.58 3.00
C PHE A 83 6.37 18.15 1.64
N ARG A 84 5.63 19.16 1.16
CA ARG A 84 5.82 19.75 -0.18
C ARG A 84 6.88 20.84 -0.24
N ASP A 85 7.15 21.49 0.89
CA ASP A 85 8.09 22.60 0.95
C ASP A 85 9.50 22.09 1.18
N THR A 86 10.47 22.73 0.55
CA THR A 86 11.88 22.37 0.70
C THR A 86 12.71 23.57 1.12
N ALA A 87 13.73 23.32 1.93
CA ALA A 87 14.69 24.33 2.32
C ALA A 87 16.08 23.73 2.48
N THR A 88 17.09 24.50 2.12
CA THR A 88 18.50 24.11 2.26
C THR A 88 19.21 25.10 3.17
N GLY A 89 20.04 24.59 4.08
CA GLY A 89 20.85 25.43 4.96
C GLY A 89 21.64 24.62 5.97
N VAL A 90 22.26 25.32 6.92
CA VAL A 90 22.95 24.70 8.05
C VAL A 90 21.97 24.53 9.19
N LEU A 91 21.83 23.31 9.69
CA LEU A 91 20.93 23.03 10.80
C LEU A 91 21.59 23.40 12.13
N GLU A 92 20.92 24.20 12.92
CA GLU A 92 21.36 24.56 14.27
C GLU A 92 20.28 24.22 15.30
N LYS A 93 20.73 23.87 16.51
CA LYS A 93 19.84 23.68 17.64
C LYS A 93 19.33 25.02 18.16
N GLY A 94 18.04 25.08 18.48
CA GLY A 94 17.40 26.24 19.10
C GLY A 94 16.19 26.75 18.33
N GLY A 95 15.14 27.09 19.07
CA GLY A 95 13.95 27.79 18.59
C GLY A 95 14.00 29.29 18.88
N PHE A 96 12.90 29.99 18.61
CA PHE A 96 12.74 31.41 18.92
C PHE A 96 11.45 31.67 19.68
N ASN A 97 11.56 32.28 20.85
CA ASN A 97 10.43 32.66 21.71
C ASN A 97 9.41 31.55 21.99
N GLY A 98 9.88 30.30 22.05
CA GLY A 98 9.08 29.09 22.29
C GLY A 98 8.51 28.43 21.02
N GLU A 99 8.83 28.95 19.83
CA GLU A 99 8.46 28.34 18.55
C GLU A 99 9.66 27.65 17.89
N GLY A 100 9.46 26.41 17.44
CA GLY A 100 10.51 25.55 16.87
C GLY A 100 11.45 24.95 17.92
N THR A 101 12.04 23.80 17.59
CA THR A 101 13.10 23.17 18.38
C THR A 101 14.49 23.43 17.77
N HIS A 102 14.51 23.59 16.45
CA HIS A 102 15.71 23.82 15.64
C HIS A 102 15.50 25.00 14.70
N LYS A 103 16.59 25.43 14.07
CA LYS A 103 16.57 26.50 13.08
C LYS A 103 17.50 26.14 11.92
N LEU A 104 17.07 26.49 10.72
CA LEU A 104 17.85 26.36 9.49
C LEU A 104 18.43 27.71 9.12
N ILE A 105 19.76 27.81 9.19
CA ILE A 105 20.51 29.00 8.80
C ILE A 105 20.72 28.99 7.29
N ARG A 106 20.27 30.06 6.64
CA ARG A 106 20.36 30.24 5.19
C ARG A 106 21.18 31.45 4.82
N GLU A 107 21.68 31.47 3.59
CA GLU A 107 22.36 32.62 3.00
C GLU A 107 21.38 33.80 2.92
N GLY A 108 21.49 34.71 3.89
CA GLY A 108 20.49 35.76 4.14
C GLY A 108 20.33 36.15 5.62
N GLY A 109 20.99 35.43 6.53
CA GLY A 109 21.06 35.79 7.94
C GLY A 109 19.75 35.56 8.71
N PRO A 110 19.59 36.15 9.91
CA PRO A 110 18.48 35.87 10.83
C PRO A 110 17.09 36.10 10.23
N THR A 111 16.98 37.06 9.31
CA THR A 111 15.73 37.42 8.61
C THR A 111 15.21 36.32 7.68
N LYS A 112 16.11 35.44 7.24
CA LYS A 112 15.79 34.29 6.39
C LYS A 112 15.96 32.97 7.15
N THR A 113 16.10 32.97 8.47
CA THR A 113 16.15 31.72 9.23
C THR A 113 14.77 31.06 9.27
N ALA A 114 14.70 29.77 8.93
CA ALA A 114 13.48 28.98 9.10
C ALA A 114 13.54 28.22 10.43
N TYR A 115 12.50 28.30 11.24
CA TYR A 115 12.40 27.53 12.48
C TYR A 115 11.70 26.22 12.20
N LEU A 116 12.18 25.15 12.83
CA LEU A 116 11.81 23.80 12.49
C LEU A 116 11.21 23.08 13.69
N VAL A 117 10.23 22.24 13.42
CA VAL A 117 9.69 21.24 14.34
C VAL A 117 10.00 19.87 13.75
N SER A 118 10.39 18.93 14.62
CA SER A 118 10.66 17.54 14.24
C SER A 118 9.42 16.69 14.48
N SER A 119 8.73 16.27 13.42
CA SER A 119 7.61 15.34 13.55
C SER A 119 8.01 13.87 13.40
N ILE A 120 8.95 13.57 12.50
CA ILE A 120 9.29 12.18 12.14
C ILE A 120 10.79 11.88 12.29
N VAL A 121 11.63 12.87 12.02
CA VAL A 121 13.09 12.71 11.97
C VAL A 121 13.73 13.37 13.18
N ASP A 122 14.72 12.72 13.77
CA ASP A 122 15.54 13.34 14.79
C ASP A 122 16.48 14.36 14.15
N LEU A 123 16.24 15.64 14.41
CA LEU A 123 17.03 16.75 13.88
C LEU A 123 18.37 16.90 14.61
N ASP A 124 18.51 16.40 15.83
CA ASP A 124 19.74 16.53 16.62
C ASP A 124 20.92 15.81 15.94
N GLU A 125 20.67 14.71 15.22
CA GLU A 125 21.69 13.95 14.47
C GLU A 125 22.32 14.74 13.31
N PHE A 126 21.66 15.82 12.88
CA PHE A 126 22.04 16.63 11.72
C PHE A 126 22.51 18.04 12.10
N VAL A 127 22.56 18.37 13.39
CA VAL A 127 23.02 19.68 13.86
C VAL A 127 24.47 19.91 13.44
N GLY A 128 24.73 21.11 12.90
CA GLY A 128 26.03 21.52 12.37
C GLY A 128 26.31 21.07 10.93
N LYS A 129 25.42 20.28 10.31
CA LYS A 129 25.56 19.80 8.93
C LYS A 129 24.78 20.68 7.97
N LYS A 130 25.21 20.69 6.70
CA LYS A 130 24.44 21.30 5.63
C LYS A 130 23.42 20.29 5.13
N VAL A 131 22.15 20.62 5.30
CA VAL A 131 21.05 19.71 4.98
C VAL A 131 20.04 20.36 4.06
N GLU A 132 19.41 19.52 3.26
CA GLU A 132 18.16 19.78 2.59
C GLU A 132 17.04 19.13 3.40
N ILE A 133 16.02 19.90 3.73
CA ILE A 133 14.88 19.44 4.52
C ILE A 133 13.61 19.56 3.69
N TRP A 134 12.72 18.59 3.84
CA TRP A 134 11.36 18.63 3.31
C TRP A 134 10.37 18.69 4.45
N GLY A 135 9.42 19.59 4.32
CA GLY A 135 8.48 19.90 5.36
C GLY A 135 7.18 20.50 4.85
N GLU A 136 6.33 20.87 5.79
CA GLU A 136 5.14 21.69 5.57
C GLU A 136 5.33 23.03 6.29
N THR A 137 5.26 24.13 5.55
CA THR A 137 5.33 25.47 6.13
C THR A 137 4.05 25.79 6.88
N MET A 138 4.19 26.13 8.15
CA MET A 138 3.08 26.46 9.04
C MET A 138 3.02 27.96 9.31
N LYS A 139 1.81 28.43 9.65
CA LYS A 139 1.65 29.79 10.18
C LYS A 139 2.24 29.86 11.59
N ALA A 140 3.18 30.78 11.78
CA ALA A 140 3.78 31.08 13.06
C ALA A 140 3.20 32.36 13.65
N GLN A 141 3.24 32.49 14.98
CA GLN A 141 2.81 33.72 15.66
C GLN A 141 3.97 34.65 15.93
N LYS A 142 5.18 34.12 16.16
CA LYS A 142 6.35 34.90 16.58
C LYS A 142 7.53 34.85 15.60
N VAL A 143 7.62 33.82 14.76
CA VAL A 143 8.65 33.71 13.73
C VAL A 143 8.13 34.01 12.34
N GLY A 144 9.01 34.47 11.44
CA GLY A 144 8.64 34.73 10.05
C GLY A 144 8.42 33.45 9.22
N TRP A 145 9.05 32.34 9.62
CA TRP A 145 8.94 31.06 8.96
C TRP A 145 9.07 29.93 9.97
N LEU A 146 8.01 29.16 10.14
CA LEU A 146 7.98 27.90 10.87
C LEU A 146 7.65 26.76 9.91
N MET A 147 8.35 25.64 10.03
CA MET A 147 8.15 24.48 9.16
C MET A 147 8.20 23.20 9.97
N ASP A 148 7.28 22.29 9.71
CA ASP A 148 7.31 20.95 10.26
C ASP A 148 8.09 20.02 9.33
N VAL A 149 9.10 19.32 9.85
CA VAL A 149 10.06 18.54 9.06
C VAL A 149 9.73 17.06 9.14
N GLY A 150 9.45 16.49 7.97
CA GLY A 150 9.20 15.06 7.77
C GLY A 150 10.38 14.31 7.16
N ARG A 151 11.34 15.02 6.53
CA ARG A 151 12.50 14.42 5.87
C ARG A 151 13.70 15.35 5.87
N VAL A 152 14.89 14.75 6.00
CA VAL A 152 16.19 15.42 5.96
C VAL A 152 17.15 14.65 5.05
N LYS A 153 17.95 15.37 4.27
CA LYS A 153 19.04 14.86 3.48
C LYS A 153 20.30 15.66 3.75
N ILE A 154 21.39 14.95 4.03
CA ILE A 154 22.72 15.54 4.21
C ILE A 154 23.29 15.88 2.84
N LEU A 155 23.68 17.14 2.68
CA LEU A 155 24.42 17.62 1.52
C LEU A 155 25.92 17.68 1.80
N GLU A 156 26.29 18.06 3.03
CA GLU A 156 27.68 18.22 3.48
C GLU A 156 27.81 17.92 4.98
#